data_AF-A0A350QPV6-F1
#
_entry.id   AF-A0A350QPV6-F1
#
_cell.length_a   1.000
_cell.length_b   1.000
_cell.length_c   1.000
_cell.angle_alpha   90.00
_cell.angle_beta   90.00
_cell.angle_gamma   90.00
#
_symmetry.space_group_name_H-M   'P 1'
#
loop_
_entity.id
_entity.type
_entity.pdbx_description
1 polymer ?
#
loop_
_entity_poly.entity_id
_entity_poly.type
_entity_poly.pdbx_seq_one_letter_code
_entity_poly.pdbx_strand_id
1 'polypeptide(L)'
;MIRTVSCCLLLMLLASTPVFARQESSTEAPSLHDAQILVMEGTKPLPEHDRIRAFVGAWDYSMLLTMPDVPAMRAEGTARGSELLDGRFVQLESISTESPHVSSLHIFGYDGREGHESYFDLTLDTLGQYFTQTHGHWDETSASLELRGEEMDSFTGLPQRFRQVYSFLSRDTITCEFFIMPPGTTEEIRVATMVYERRNPEVSAPAPAVGSTGRGRLVDLGVRSHGGSDVTIPRHSVSEIESMDRAALQSSLLRIMRARTLDDLEPKIRSSLDIQYDTAMSRLRSMRRGDIRAAAGLIQPPAPGMPEYSKADLEALEPAQARRALMEIATARRDPKLTPYERERLRILFRDVYDQVQMMRRTRPSDLAGQE
;
A
#
# COMPACT_ATOMS: atom_id res chain seq x y z
N MET A 1 -12.77 89.13 17.54
CA MET A 1 -14.03 89.86 17.27
C MET A 1 -14.82 89.03 16.26
N ILE A 2 -15.81 88.26 16.72
CA ILE A 2 -17.27 88.52 16.57
C ILE A 2 -17.72 88.37 15.11
N ARG A 3 -18.22 87.17 14.74
CA ARG A 3 -19.63 86.79 14.47
C ARG A 3 -20.05 87.05 13.01
N THR A 4 -20.24 86.02 12.17
CA THR A 4 -21.51 85.27 11.92
C THR A 4 -22.66 86.21 11.50
N VAL A 5 -23.35 86.04 10.35
CA VAL A 5 -24.41 85.03 10.16
C VAL A 5 -25.06 85.18 8.75
N SER A 6 -25.23 84.04 8.08
CA SER A 6 -26.37 83.54 7.28
C SER A 6 -26.89 84.15 5.97
N CYS A 7 -27.21 83.15 5.14
CA CYS A 7 -28.51 82.88 4.48
C CYS A 7 -28.62 83.17 2.98
N CYS A 8 -28.50 82.05 2.26
CA CYS A 8 -29.60 81.40 1.54
C CYS A 8 -29.69 81.58 0.02
N LEU A 9 -29.83 80.40 -0.59
CA LEU A 9 -30.43 80.07 -1.89
C LEU A 9 -29.68 80.51 -3.15
N LEU A 10 -29.16 79.53 -3.91
CA LEU A 10 -29.83 79.12 -5.15
C LEU A 10 -29.29 77.77 -5.68
N LEU A 11 -30.21 76.98 -6.21
CA LEU A 11 -30.06 75.74 -6.98
C LEU A 11 -28.89 75.76 -7.98
N MET A 12 -28.21 74.61 -8.16
CA MET A 12 -28.16 73.90 -9.46
C MET A 12 -27.29 72.63 -9.43
N LEU A 13 -27.83 71.58 -10.04
CA LEU A 13 -27.15 70.50 -10.77
C LEU A 13 -26.22 69.54 -10.00
N LEU A 14 -26.69 68.30 -9.81
CA LEU A 14 -26.26 67.12 -10.58
C LEU A 14 -26.93 65.86 -10.00
N ALA A 15 -28.01 65.43 -10.66
CA ALA A 15 -28.53 64.09 -10.49
C ALA A 15 -27.64 63.12 -11.28
N SER A 16 -26.57 62.63 -10.65
CA SER A 16 -25.85 61.46 -11.12
C SER A 16 -26.42 60.23 -10.40
N THR A 17 -27.49 59.67 -10.94
CA THR A 17 -27.90 58.32 -10.57
C THR A 17 -26.85 57.35 -11.12
N PRO A 18 -26.23 56.49 -10.29
CA PRO A 18 -25.47 55.38 -10.84
C PRO A 18 -26.48 54.43 -11.48
N VAL A 19 -26.46 54.36 -12.80
CA VAL A 19 -27.00 53.23 -13.55
C VAL A 19 -26.14 52.03 -13.16
N PHE A 20 -26.58 51.29 -12.14
CA PHE A 20 -26.18 49.89 -12.04
C PHE A 20 -26.81 49.19 -13.23
N ALA A 21 -26.02 49.02 -14.29
CA ALA A 21 -26.30 48.03 -15.31
C ALA A 21 -26.39 46.68 -14.59
N ARG A 22 -27.63 46.22 -14.38
CA ARG A 22 -27.92 44.85 -13.96
C ARG A 22 -27.49 43.97 -15.13
N GLN A 23 -26.26 43.49 -15.08
CA GLN A 23 -25.81 42.38 -15.90
C GLN A 23 -26.68 41.20 -15.48
N GLU A 24 -27.66 40.85 -16.31
CA GLU A 24 -28.35 39.57 -16.20
C GLU A 24 -27.29 38.49 -16.39
N SER A 25 -26.75 38.00 -15.27
CA SER A 25 -26.05 36.74 -15.25
C SER A 25 -27.09 35.63 -15.38
N SER A 26 -27.60 35.43 -16.59
CA SER A 26 -28.30 34.21 -16.97
C SER A 26 -27.27 33.10 -17.20
N THR A 27 -26.50 32.77 -16.17
CA THR A 27 -25.88 31.46 -16.09
C THR A 27 -26.88 30.58 -15.35
N GLU A 28 -27.86 30.08 -16.09
CA GLU A 28 -28.77 29.04 -15.60
C GLU A 28 -27.91 27.88 -15.11
N ALA A 29 -28.03 27.52 -13.84
CA ALA A 29 -27.28 26.41 -13.26
C ALA A 29 -27.62 25.13 -14.06
N PRO A 30 -26.62 24.31 -14.43
CA PRO A 30 -26.88 23.11 -15.23
C PRO A 30 -27.93 22.24 -14.55
N SER A 31 -28.85 21.68 -15.33
CA SER A 31 -29.85 20.78 -14.78
C SER A 31 -29.17 19.55 -14.16
N LEU A 32 -29.85 18.86 -13.24
CA LEU A 32 -29.30 17.61 -12.67
C LEU A 32 -28.95 16.59 -13.76
N HIS A 33 -29.70 16.59 -14.87
CA HIS A 33 -29.43 15.74 -16.01
C HIS A 33 -28.14 16.16 -16.74
N ASP A 34 -27.97 17.46 -17.00
CA ASP A 34 -26.75 17.98 -17.64
C ASP A 34 -25.51 17.76 -16.78
N ALA A 35 -25.63 17.95 -15.47
CA ALA A 35 -24.57 17.67 -14.50
C ALA A 35 -24.20 16.18 -14.49
N GLN A 36 -25.18 15.26 -14.57
CA GLN A 36 -24.93 13.83 -14.68
C GLN A 36 -24.23 13.46 -15.98
N ILE A 37 -24.66 14.00 -17.12
CA ILE A 37 -24.00 13.77 -18.42
C ILE A 37 -22.55 14.24 -18.34
N LEU A 38 -22.30 15.45 -17.82
CA LEU A 38 -20.95 16.00 -17.69
C LEU A 38 -20.04 15.11 -16.81
N VAL A 39 -20.56 14.60 -15.69
CA VAL A 39 -19.84 13.67 -14.82
C VAL A 39 -19.57 12.33 -15.53
N MET A 40 -20.54 11.81 -16.28
CA MET A 40 -20.38 10.57 -17.04
C MET A 40 -19.35 10.72 -18.16
N GLU A 41 -19.28 11.87 -18.81
CA GLU A 41 -18.26 12.16 -19.82
C GLU A 41 -16.87 12.29 -19.21
N GLY A 42 -16.75 12.98 -18.07
CA GLY A 42 -15.49 13.11 -17.33
C GLY A 42 -14.97 11.82 -16.68
N THR A 43 -15.73 10.73 -16.73
CA THR A 43 -15.35 9.42 -16.15
C THR A 43 -15.10 8.33 -17.21
N LYS A 44 -15.07 8.70 -18.50
CA LYS A 44 -14.67 7.82 -19.60
C LYS A 44 -13.18 7.47 -19.49
N PRO A 45 -12.75 6.26 -19.90
CA PRO A 45 -11.33 5.93 -19.96
C PRO A 45 -10.61 6.90 -20.90
N LEU A 46 -9.50 7.45 -20.39
CA LEU A 46 -8.56 8.27 -21.15
C LEU A 46 -7.52 7.40 -21.88
N PRO A 47 -6.86 7.89 -22.95
CA PRO A 47 -5.81 7.16 -23.68
C PRO A 47 -4.69 6.61 -22.79
N GLU A 48 -4.42 7.29 -21.67
CA GLU A 48 -3.45 6.86 -20.66
C GLU A 48 -3.75 5.47 -20.10
N HIS A 49 -5.03 5.10 -20.00
CA HIS A 49 -5.45 3.76 -19.55
C HIS A 49 -5.07 2.67 -20.55
N ASP A 50 -4.94 2.97 -21.84
CA ASP A 50 -4.54 1.98 -22.84
C ASP A 50 -3.10 1.50 -22.61
N ARG A 51 -2.24 2.34 -22.00
CA ARG A 51 -0.84 1.97 -21.70
C ARG A 51 -0.77 0.83 -20.69
N ILE A 52 -1.55 0.88 -19.62
CA ILE A 52 -1.57 -0.17 -18.59
C ILE A 52 -2.29 -1.44 -19.06
N ARG A 53 -3.15 -1.36 -20.08
CA ARG A 53 -3.76 -2.55 -20.70
C ARG A 53 -2.74 -3.47 -21.36
N ALA A 54 -1.52 -3.00 -21.62
CA ALA A 54 -0.45 -3.86 -22.10
C ALA A 54 -0.15 -5.03 -21.16
N PHE A 55 -0.44 -4.92 -19.86
CA PHE A 55 -0.29 -6.03 -18.90
C PHE A 55 -1.34 -7.13 -19.06
N VAL A 56 -2.45 -6.90 -19.79
CA VAL A 56 -3.53 -7.88 -19.94
C VAL A 56 -3.03 -9.11 -20.73
N GLY A 57 -3.32 -10.30 -20.18
CA GLY A 57 -2.93 -11.58 -20.76
C GLY A 57 -2.24 -12.51 -19.77
N ALA A 58 -1.73 -13.63 -20.28
CA ALA A 58 -0.91 -14.56 -19.50
C ALA A 58 0.57 -14.34 -19.82
N TRP A 59 1.40 -14.42 -18.79
CA TRP A 59 2.83 -14.16 -18.86
C TRP A 59 3.61 -15.23 -18.11
N ASP A 60 4.78 -15.55 -18.64
CA ASP A 60 5.89 -16.14 -17.90
C ASP A 60 6.82 -15.01 -17.49
N TYR A 61 7.35 -15.03 -16.26
CA TYR A 61 8.32 -14.02 -15.84
C TYR A 61 9.61 -14.64 -15.33
N SER A 62 10.71 -13.93 -15.55
CA SER A 62 12.03 -14.21 -15.00
C SER A 62 12.55 -12.97 -14.31
N MET A 63 13.07 -13.13 -13.09
CA MET A 63 13.61 -12.06 -12.26
C MET A 63 15.06 -12.32 -11.92
N LEU A 64 15.86 -11.26 -11.94
CA LEU A 64 17.18 -11.19 -11.33
C LEU A 64 17.16 -10.14 -10.23
N LEU A 65 17.35 -10.58 -8.98
CA LEU A 65 17.52 -9.72 -7.83
C LEU A 65 19.03 -9.58 -7.54
N THR A 66 19.51 -8.35 -7.41
CA THR A 66 20.91 -8.00 -7.13
C THR A 66 20.94 -7.02 -5.98
N MET A 67 21.39 -7.43 -4.80
CA MET A 67 21.56 -6.52 -3.67
C MET A 67 23.05 -6.35 -3.35
N PRO A 68 23.48 -5.20 -2.81
CA PRO A 68 24.85 -5.04 -2.31
C PRO A 68 25.21 -6.17 -1.34
N ASP A 69 26.42 -6.74 -1.50
CA ASP A 69 26.96 -7.81 -0.66
C ASP A 69 26.16 -9.13 -0.63
N VAL A 70 25.18 -9.28 -1.53
CA VAL A 70 24.38 -10.50 -1.70
C VAL A 70 24.53 -11.00 -3.15
N PRO A 71 24.92 -12.27 -3.37
CA PRO A 71 25.00 -12.80 -4.72
C PRO A 71 23.64 -12.78 -5.43
N ALA A 72 23.65 -12.47 -6.72
CA ALA A 72 22.43 -12.27 -7.46
C ALA A 72 21.53 -13.51 -7.39
N MET A 73 20.27 -13.30 -7.06
CA MET A 73 19.24 -14.33 -6.97
C MET A 73 18.41 -14.31 -8.25
N ARG A 74 18.01 -15.49 -8.72
CA ARG A 74 17.06 -15.62 -9.82
C ARG A 74 15.75 -16.15 -9.25
N ALA A 75 14.66 -15.77 -9.88
CA ALA A 75 13.35 -16.35 -9.62
C ALA A 75 12.58 -16.41 -10.92
N GLU A 76 11.75 -17.43 -11.07
CA GLU A 76 10.84 -17.57 -12.19
C GLU A 76 9.41 -17.68 -11.67
N GLY A 77 8.45 -17.41 -12.54
CA GLY A 77 7.05 -17.49 -12.19
C GLY A 77 6.12 -17.20 -13.33
N THR A 78 4.86 -17.07 -12.99
CA THR A 78 3.78 -16.84 -13.94
C THR A 78 2.96 -15.65 -13.50
N ALA A 79 2.47 -14.86 -14.44
CA ALA A 79 1.59 -13.74 -14.15
C ALA A 79 0.36 -13.73 -15.05
N ARG A 80 -0.76 -13.20 -14.54
CA ARG A 80 -2.02 -13.04 -15.28
C ARG A 80 -2.55 -11.63 -15.08
N GLY A 81 -2.62 -10.89 -16.19
CA GLY A 81 -3.24 -9.58 -16.25
C GLY A 81 -4.70 -9.66 -16.68
N SER A 82 -5.58 -8.94 -15.99
CA SER A 82 -7.00 -8.81 -16.33
C SER A 82 -7.49 -7.39 -16.13
N GLU A 83 -8.40 -6.94 -16.99
CA GLU A 83 -9.05 -5.64 -16.86
C GLU A 83 -10.06 -5.63 -15.72
N LEU A 84 -10.19 -4.49 -15.07
CA LEU A 84 -11.21 -4.20 -14.08
C LEU A 84 -11.96 -2.93 -14.50
N LEU A 85 -13.28 -2.94 -14.24
CA LEU A 85 -14.16 -1.77 -14.44
C LEU A 85 -14.05 -1.17 -15.85
N ASP A 86 -14.16 -2.03 -16.87
CA ASP A 86 -14.18 -1.63 -18.29
C ASP A 86 -12.86 -0.95 -18.69
N GLY A 87 -11.75 -1.61 -18.35
CA GLY A 87 -10.40 -1.20 -18.70
C GLY A 87 -9.89 0.08 -18.01
N ARG A 88 -10.50 0.48 -16.89
CA ARG A 88 -10.06 1.61 -16.04
C ARG A 88 -8.94 1.24 -15.08
N PHE A 89 -8.92 -0.03 -14.66
CA PHE A 89 -7.81 -0.57 -13.88
C PHE A 89 -7.37 -1.89 -14.47
N VAL A 90 -6.13 -2.27 -14.20
CA VAL A 90 -5.60 -3.57 -14.60
C VAL A 90 -5.06 -4.27 -13.36
N GLN A 91 -5.56 -5.47 -13.13
CA GLN A 91 -5.05 -6.37 -12.11
C GLN A 91 -3.96 -7.25 -12.73
N LEU A 92 -2.81 -7.39 -12.08
CA LEU A 92 -1.76 -8.34 -12.44
C LEU A 92 -1.45 -9.24 -11.23
N GLU A 93 -1.86 -10.49 -11.31
CA GLU A 93 -1.56 -11.51 -10.29
C GLU A 93 -0.34 -12.31 -10.71
N SER A 94 0.63 -12.48 -9.82
CA SER A 94 1.85 -13.24 -10.06
C SER A 94 2.07 -14.31 -9.00
N ILE A 95 2.67 -15.43 -9.41
CA ILE A 95 3.09 -16.51 -8.51
C ILE A 95 4.45 -17.06 -8.95
N SER A 96 5.39 -17.18 -8.01
CA SER A 96 6.69 -17.79 -8.26
C SER A 96 6.58 -19.31 -8.36
N THR A 97 7.44 -19.91 -9.18
CA THR A 97 7.57 -21.38 -9.28
C THR A 97 8.43 -21.97 -8.18
N GLU A 98 9.32 -21.16 -7.57
CA GLU A 98 10.19 -21.60 -6.49
C GLU A 98 9.44 -21.80 -5.16
N SER A 99 9.96 -22.69 -4.32
CA SER A 99 9.45 -22.96 -2.97
C SER A 99 10.34 -22.30 -1.90
N PRO A 100 9.80 -21.52 -0.95
CA PRO A 100 8.38 -21.21 -0.78
C PRO A 100 7.85 -20.28 -1.88
N HIS A 101 6.59 -20.49 -2.26
CA HIS A 101 5.95 -19.69 -3.30
C HIS A 101 5.71 -18.27 -2.78
N VAL A 102 6.05 -17.29 -3.60
CA VAL A 102 5.75 -15.88 -3.42
C VAL A 102 4.64 -15.52 -4.39
N SER A 103 3.57 -14.92 -3.88
CA SER A 103 2.49 -14.37 -4.69
C SER A 103 2.47 -12.85 -4.58
N SER A 104 2.17 -12.17 -5.68
CA SER A 104 1.89 -10.74 -5.69
C SER A 104 0.61 -10.41 -6.46
N LEU A 105 0.00 -9.29 -6.09
CA LEU A 105 -1.17 -8.70 -6.72
C LEU A 105 -0.89 -7.22 -6.91
N HIS A 106 -0.90 -6.79 -8.16
CA HIS A 106 -0.77 -5.38 -8.54
C HIS A 106 -2.10 -4.88 -9.09
N ILE A 107 -2.46 -3.65 -8.75
CA ILE A 107 -3.61 -2.94 -9.32
C ILE A 107 -3.08 -1.63 -9.93
N PHE A 108 -2.98 -1.61 -11.24
CA PHE A 108 -2.59 -0.44 -12.02
C PHE A 108 -3.78 0.42 -12.36
N GLY A 109 -3.60 1.74 -12.34
CA GLY A 109 -4.59 2.70 -12.78
C GLY A 109 -3.97 4.03 -13.22
N TYR A 110 -4.83 4.91 -13.72
CA TYR A 110 -4.48 6.30 -14.03
C TYR A 110 -5.56 7.21 -13.44
N ASP A 111 -5.13 8.18 -12.63
CA ASP A 111 -6.01 9.26 -12.16
C ASP A 111 -5.95 10.39 -13.16
N GLY A 112 -7.05 10.64 -13.86
CA GLY A 112 -7.16 11.69 -14.87
C GLY A 112 -7.82 12.97 -14.39
N ARG A 113 -8.06 13.11 -13.07
CA ARG A 113 -8.66 14.32 -12.52
C ARG A 113 -7.66 15.47 -12.64
N GLU A 114 -8.17 16.64 -13.01
CA GLU A 114 -7.36 17.85 -13.17
C GLU A 114 -6.53 18.13 -11.90
N GLY A 115 -5.21 18.23 -12.05
CA GLY A 115 -4.25 18.43 -10.96
C GLY A 115 -3.84 17.16 -10.20
N HIS A 116 -4.34 15.99 -10.61
CA HIS A 116 -4.03 14.68 -10.04
C HIS A 116 -3.55 13.67 -11.09
N GLU A 117 -3.20 14.15 -12.28
CA GLU A 117 -2.77 13.35 -13.44
C GLU A 117 -1.58 12.45 -13.10
N SER A 118 -1.84 11.18 -12.80
CA SER A 118 -0.79 10.26 -12.39
C SER A 118 -1.20 8.80 -12.58
N TYR A 119 -0.25 8.00 -13.04
CA TYR A 119 -0.34 6.55 -12.94
C TYR A 119 -0.08 6.12 -11.51
N PHE A 120 -0.72 5.02 -11.10
CA PHE A 120 -0.46 4.40 -9.81
C PHE A 120 -0.42 2.87 -9.92
N ASP A 121 0.28 2.25 -8.98
CA ASP A 121 0.24 0.81 -8.71
C ASP A 121 0.01 0.61 -7.20
N LEU A 122 -0.99 -0.21 -6.87
CA LEU A 122 -1.17 -0.74 -5.53
C LEU A 122 -0.69 -2.19 -5.52
N THR A 123 0.38 -2.46 -4.78
CA THR A 123 0.99 -3.78 -4.70
C THR A 123 0.69 -4.44 -3.35
N LEU A 124 0.28 -5.70 -3.39
CA LEU A 124 0.22 -6.61 -2.26
C LEU A 124 1.04 -7.85 -2.57
N ASP A 125 1.73 -8.39 -1.58
CA ASP A 125 2.47 -9.64 -1.74
C ASP A 125 2.49 -10.48 -0.46
N THR A 126 3.03 -11.70 -0.58
CA THR A 126 3.20 -12.61 0.55
C THR A 126 4.52 -12.41 1.30
N LEU A 127 5.35 -11.44 0.92
CA LEU A 127 6.59 -11.10 1.61
C LEU A 127 6.33 -10.14 2.78
N GLY A 128 5.28 -9.32 2.67
CA GLY A 128 4.86 -8.36 3.68
C GLY A 128 3.52 -8.66 4.36
N GLN A 129 3.16 -7.81 5.32
CA GLN A 129 1.80 -7.70 5.91
C GLN A 129 1.11 -6.38 5.52
N TYR A 130 1.72 -5.65 4.58
CA TYR A 130 1.35 -4.31 4.16
C TYR A 130 1.14 -4.30 2.65
N PHE A 131 0.57 -3.20 2.15
CA PHE A 131 0.56 -2.90 0.73
C PHE A 131 1.52 -1.74 0.49
N THR A 132 2.07 -1.66 -0.72
CA THR A 132 2.75 -0.46 -1.18
C THR A 132 1.89 0.25 -2.22
N GLN A 133 2.07 1.56 -2.30
CA GLN A 133 1.41 2.38 -3.30
C GLN A 133 2.49 3.24 -3.95
N THR A 134 2.50 3.22 -5.28
CA THR A 134 3.41 4.04 -6.07
C THR A 134 2.62 4.98 -6.97
N HIS A 135 3.24 6.11 -7.29
CA HIS A 135 2.70 7.10 -8.22
C HIS A 135 3.76 7.52 -9.22
N GLY A 136 3.33 7.89 -10.41
CA GLY A 136 4.24 8.46 -11.37
C GLY A 136 3.60 8.78 -12.71
N HIS A 137 4.40 8.70 -13.76
CA HIS A 137 4.08 9.23 -15.07
C HIS A 137 4.67 8.35 -16.17
N TRP A 138 4.14 8.55 -17.37
CA TRP A 138 4.73 8.00 -18.57
C TRP A 138 5.86 8.91 -19.06
N ASP A 139 7.04 8.35 -19.28
CA ASP A 139 8.15 9.03 -19.95
C ASP A 139 8.11 8.72 -21.45
N GLU A 140 7.78 9.74 -22.25
CA GLU A 140 7.74 9.65 -23.71
C GLU A 140 9.11 9.38 -24.33
N THR A 141 10.20 9.78 -23.67
CA THR A 141 11.57 9.64 -24.21
C THR A 141 12.01 8.18 -24.21
N SER A 142 11.73 7.48 -23.11
CA SER A 142 12.08 6.08 -22.93
C SER A 142 10.92 5.13 -23.25
N ALA A 143 9.73 5.66 -23.57
CA ALA A 143 8.49 4.90 -23.74
C ALA A 143 8.25 3.93 -22.56
N SER A 144 8.39 4.46 -21.35
CA SER A 144 8.33 3.69 -20.11
C SER A 144 7.40 4.33 -19.09
N LEU A 145 6.84 3.49 -18.22
CA LEU A 145 6.07 3.92 -17.06
C LEU A 145 7.00 3.95 -15.84
N GLU A 146 7.26 5.14 -15.32
CA GLU A 146 8.02 5.32 -14.09
C GLU A 146 7.07 5.50 -12.91
N LEU A 147 7.23 4.67 -11.88
CA LEU A 147 6.48 4.75 -10.63
C LEU A 147 7.43 4.89 -9.45
N ARG A 148 7.09 5.73 -8.48
CA ARG A 148 7.89 5.96 -7.27
C ARG A 148 7.05 5.72 -6.04
N GLY A 149 7.67 5.12 -5.02
CA GLY A 149 7.05 4.86 -3.74
C GLY A 149 8.02 5.05 -2.59
N GLU A 150 7.47 4.91 -1.40
CA GLU A 150 8.21 4.88 -0.15
C GLU A 150 7.69 3.71 0.68
N GLU A 151 8.59 2.94 1.25
CA GLU A 151 8.27 1.89 2.21
C GLU A 151 9.16 1.98 3.43
N MET A 152 8.76 1.31 4.51
CA MET A 152 9.63 1.15 5.66
C MET A 152 10.56 -0.03 5.43
N ASP A 153 11.86 0.24 5.33
CA ASP A 153 12.85 -0.83 5.25
C ASP A 153 12.81 -1.63 6.55
N SER A 154 12.51 -2.93 6.43
CA SER A 154 12.36 -3.83 7.57
C SER A 154 13.68 -4.12 8.29
N PHE A 155 14.82 -3.80 7.67
CA PHE A 155 16.15 -3.99 8.25
C PHE A 155 16.58 -2.81 9.12
N THR A 156 16.51 -1.59 8.59
CA THR A 156 16.91 -0.35 9.28
C THR A 156 15.78 0.26 10.10
N GLY A 157 14.53 -0.06 9.80
CA GLY A 157 13.36 0.61 10.38
C GLY A 157 13.27 2.08 9.96
N LEU A 158 13.89 2.46 8.84
CA LEU A 158 13.86 3.79 8.27
C LEU A 158 13.06 3.80 6.95
N PRO A 159 12.45 4.93 6.59
CA PRO A 159 11.83 5.07 5.27
C PRO A 159 12.88 4.92 4.17
N GLN A 160 12.55 4.08 3.19
CA GLN A 160 13.33 3.84 1.98
C GLN A 160 12.47 4.19 0.77
N ARG A 161 13.03 5.03 -0.11
CA ARG A 161 12.37 5.37 -1.37
C ARG A 161 12.75 4.32 -2.41
N PHE A 162 11.82 4.02 -3.30
CA PHE A 162 12.06 3.12 -4.41
C PHE A 162 11.39 3.62 -5.68
N ARG A 163 11.88 3.13 -6.81
CA ARG A 163 11.39 3.45 -8.15
C ARG A 163 11.28 2.18 -8.97
N GLN A 164 10.17 2.05 -9.69
CA GLN A 164 9.88 1.00 -10.65
C GLN A 164 9.83 1.61 -12.04
N VAL A 165 10.46 0.97 -13.01
CA VAL A 165 10.42 1.38 -14.42
C VAL A 165 9.92 0.23 -15.25
N TYR A 166 8.70 0.36 -15.77
CA TYR A 166 8.12 -0.61 -16.68
C TYR A 166 8.36 -0.18 -18.13
N SER A 167 9.11 -0.97 -18.89
CA SER A 167 9.32 -0.72 -20.33
C SER A 167 8.54 -1.73 -21.16
N PHE A 168 7.76 -1.22 -22.11
CA PHE A 168 6.88 -2.01 -22.97
C PHE A 168 7.56 -2.25 -24.32
N LEU A 169 8.60 -3.09 -24.30
CA LEU A 169 9.49 -3.30 -25.45
C LEU A 169 8.76 -3.85 -26.68
N SER A 170 7.74 -4.68 -26.46
CA SER A 170 6.83 -5.16 -27.50
C SER A 170 5.50 -5.60 -26.89
N ARG A 171 4.57 -6.06 -27.74
CA ARG A 171 3.31 -6.69 -27.29
C ARG A 171 3.56 -7.91 -26.38
N ASP A 172 4.68 -8.59 -26.58
CA ASP A 172 4.98 -9.89 -25.98
C ASP A 172 6.15 -9.84 -25.00
N THR A 173 6.69 -8.65 -24.74
CA THR A 173 7.81 -8.46 -23.81
C THR A 173 7.66 -7.17 -23.04
N ILE A 174 7.59 -7.29 -21.71
CA ILE A 174 7.59 -6.18 -20.76
C ILE A 174 8.78 -6.38 -19.81
N THR A 175 9.50 -5.32 -19.48
CA THR A 175 10.51 -5.38 -18.42
C THR A 175 10.13 -4.47 -17.27
N CYS A 176 10.47 -4.86 -16.04
CA CYS A 176 10.36 -4.03 -14.86
C CYS A 176 11.73 -3.95 -14.18
N GLU A 177 12.25 -2.74 -14.03
CA GLU A 177 13.46 -2.49 -13.24
C GLU A 177 13.09 -1.85 -11.91
N PHE A 178 13.64 -2.39 -10.82
CA PHE A 178 13.40 -1.90 -9.47
C PHE A 178 14.67 -1.28 -8.92
N PHE A 179 14.56 -0.03 -8.47
CA PHE A 179 15.62 0.76 -7.89
C PHE A 179 15.27 1.12 -6.45
N ILE A 180 16.23 1.00 -5.54
CA ILE A 180 16.10 1.51 -4.17
C ILE A 180 17.06 2.68 -3.97
N MET A 181 16.66 3.60 -3.11
CA MET A 181 17.50 4.66 -2.59
C MET A 181 17.71 4.39 -1.10
N PRO A 182 18.86 3.81 -0.70
CA PRO A 182 19.11 3.50 0.70
C PRO A 182 19.00 4.75 1.61
N PRO A 183 18.62 4.58 2.88
CA PRO A 183 18.50 5.71 3.80
C PRO A 183 19.80 6.53 3.88
N GLY A 184 19.69 7.85 3.68
CA GLY A 184 20.82 8.79 3.80
C GLY A 184 21.70 8.94 2.56
N THR A 185 21.37 8.29 1.43
CA THR A 185 22.01 8.53 0.13
C THR A 185 21.02 9.11 -0.88
N THR A 186 21.54 9.80 -1.89
CA THR A 186 20.80 10.25 -3.07
C THR A 186 20.99 9.34 -4.28
N GLU A 187 21.86 8.34 -4.17
CA GLU A 187 22.16 7.41 -5.25
C GLU A 187 21.16 6.25 -5.25
N GLU A 188 20.63 5.96 -6.43
CA GLU A 188 19.78 4.81 -6.67
C GLU A 188 20.62 3.58 -7.01
N ILE A 189 20.24 2.44 -6.44
CA ILE A 189 20.83 1.14 -6.74
C ILE A 189 19.74 0.30 -7.40
N ARG A 190 19.99 -0.18 -8.62
CA ARG A 190 19.11 -1.15 -9.27
C ARG A 190 19.22 -2.48 -8.56
N VAL A 191 18.14 -2.91 -7.91
CA VAL A 191 18.13 -4.14 -7.14
C VAL A 191 17.35 -5.26 -7.76
N ALA A 192 16.46 -5.00 -8.72
CA ALA A 192 15.80 -6.07 -9.45
C ALA A 192 15.62 -5.73 -10.92
N THR A 193 15.64 -6.77 -11.75
CA THR A 193 15.19 -6.73 -13.14
C THR A 193 14.27 -7.91 -13.37
N MET A 194 13.04 -7.64 -13.77
CA MET A 194 12.05 -8.62 -14.17
C MET A 194 11.78 -8.50 -15.66
N VAL A 195 11.57 -9.64 -16.31
CA VAL A 195 11.18 -9.73 -17.72
C VAL A 195 9.94 -10.60 -17.77
N TYR A 196 8.87 -10.08 -18.36
CA TYR A 196 7.63 -10.78 -18.64
C TYR A 196 7.58 -11.10 -20.13
N GLU A 197 7.29 -12.36 -20.45
CA GLU A 197 7.09 -12.86 -21.80
C GLU A 197 5.68 -13.41 -21.95
N ARG A 198 5.01 -13.05 -23.05
CA ARG A 198 3.62 -13.46 -23.24
C ARG A 198 3.54 -14.97 -23.43
N ARG A 199 2.70 -15.62 -22.62
CA ARG A 199 2.42 -17.05 -22.76
C ARG A 199 1.43 -17.27 -23.91
N ASN A 200 1.84 -18.07 -24.89
CA ASN A 200 1.00 -18.41 -26.02
C ASN A 200 0.02 -19.55 -25.63
N PRO A 201 -1.30 -19.43 -25.90
CA PRO A 201 -2.30 -20.40 -25.44
C PRO A 201 -2.22 -21.78 -26.10
N GLU A 202 -1.49 -21.94 -27.22
CA GLU A 202 -1.33 -23.23 -27.91
C GLU A 202 -0.42 -24.23 -27.19
N VAL A 203 0.33 -23.80 -26.15
CA VAL A 203 1.13 -24.70 -25.30
C VAL A 203 0.42 -24.90 -23.96
N SER A 204 -0.83 -25.37 -24.01
CA SER A 204 -1.60 -25.78 -22.83
C SER A 204 -1.46 -27.29 -22.62
N ALA A 205 -0.27 -27.72 -22.22
CA ALA A 205 -0.07 -28.98 -21.50
C ALA A 205 1.04 -28.75 -20.46
N PRO A 206 0.95 -29.32 -19.24
CA PRO A 206 2.01 -29.20 -18.26
C PRO A 206 3.20 -30.03 -18.76
N ALA A 207 4.15 -29.39 -19.43
CA ALA A 207 5.46 -29.98 -19.66
C ALA A 207 6.17 -30.06 -18.29
N PRO A 208 6.75 -31.22 -17.92
CA PRO A 208 7.57 -31.29 -16.72
C PRO A 208 8.73 -30.31 -16.86
N ALA A 209 9.09 -29.69 -15.74
CA ALA A 209 10.19 -28.73 -15.64
C ALA A 209 11.44 -29.25 -16.36
N VAL A 210 11.70 -28.72 -17.54
CA VAL A 210 13.00 -28.74 -18.19
C VAL A 210 13.44 -27.29 -18.19
N GLY A 211 14.21 -26.93 -17.15
CA GLY A 211 14.80 -25.61 -17.05
C GLY A 211 15.68 -25.34 -18.25
N SER A 212 15.50 -24.18 -18.90
CA SER A 212 16.52 -23.52 -19.74
C SER A 212 16.03 -22.24 -20.43
N THR A 213 14.74 -21.92 -20.49
CA THR A 213 14.28 -20.80 -21.34
C THR A 213 14.43 -19.42 -20.68
N GLY A 214 14.06 -19.25 -19.40
CA GLY A 214 14.16 -17.95 -18.71
C GLY A 214 15.60 -17.44 -18.55
N ARG A 215 16.56 -18.36 -18.41
CA ARG A 215 18.00 -18.05 -18.25
C ARG A 215 18.62 -17.40 -19.50
N GLY A 216 18.12 -17.74 -20.70
CA GLY A 216 18.61 -17.18 -21.97
C GLY A 216 18.20 -15.72 -22.14
N ARG A 217 16.92 -15.39 -21.88
CA ARG A 217 16.39 -14.07 -22.21
C ARG A 217 16.96 -12.93 -21.37
N LEU A 218 17.14 -13.14 -20.06
CA LEU A 218 17.82 -12.15 -19.21
C LEU A 218 19.23 -11.85 -19.74
N VAL A 219 19.94 -12.87 -20.21
CA VAL A 219 21.28 -12.71 -20.81
C VAL A 219 21.22 -12.02 -22.17
N ASP A 220 20.24 -12.37 -23.01
CA ASP A 220 20.01 -11.76 -24.33
C ASP A 220 19.66 -10.27 -24.23
N LEU A 221 18.92 -9.88 -23.19
CA LEU A 221 18.62 -8.48 -22.86
C LEU A 221 19.76 -7.78 -22.13
N GLY A 222 20.94 -8.40 -22.02
CA GLY A 222 22.14 -7.81 -21.42
C GLY A 222 22.15 -7.76 -19.89
N VAL A 223 21.18 -8.40 -19.22
CA VAL A 223 21.06 -8.45 -17.76
C VAL A 223 22.03 -9.50 -17.20
N ARG A 224 23.21 -9.05 -16.74
CA ARG A 224 24.26 -9.90 -16.16
C ARG A 224 24.29 -9.79 -14.63
N SER A 225 24.39 -10.93 -13.95
CA SER A 225 24.71 -10.97 -12.52
C SER A 225 26.17 -10.51 -12.30
N HIS A 226 26.40 -9.51 -11.46
CA HIS A 226 27.75 -9.22 -10.97
C HIS A 226 28.17 -10.31 -9.98
N GLY A 227 29.26 -11.01 -10.28
CA GLY A 227 30.02 -11.86 -9.34
C GLY A 227 29.50 -13.29 -9.14
N GLY A 228 30.15 -14.24 -9.81
CA GLY A 228 30.15 -15.64 -9.35
C GLY A 228 30.93 -15.72 -8.05
N SER A 229 30.25 -15.99 -6.94
CA SER A 229 30.88 -16.41 -5.69
C SER A 229 30.47 -17.85 -5.41
N ASP A 230 31.47 -18.68 -5.19
CA ASP A 230 31.37 -20.04 -4.67
C ASP A 230 30.34 -20.07 -3.53
N VAL A 231 29.24 -20.81 -3.69
CA VAL A 231 28.12 -20.79 -2.74
C VAL A 231 28.52 -21.61 -1.51
N THR A 232 29.02 -20.96 -0.47
CA THR A 232 29.28 -21.64 0.82
C THR A 232 27.97 -22.12 1.44
N ILE A 233 27.79 -23.44 1.54
CA ILE A 233 26.60 -24.05 2.17
C ILE A 233 26.63 -23.75 3.69
N PRO A 234 25.63 -23.06 4.24
CA PRO A 234 25.58 -22.75 5.66
C PRO A 234 25.40 -24.01 6.50
N ARG A 235 26.15 -24.06 7.61
CA ARG A 235 26.12 -25.14 8.60
C ARG A 235 26.01 -24.53 9.98
N HIS A 236 24.80 -24.14 10.35
CA HIS A 236 24.49 -23.67 11.70
C HIS A 236 23.93 -24.83 12.53
N SER A 237 24.44 -24.99 13.74
CA SER A 237 23.80 -25.79 14.77
C SER A 237 22.56 -25.07 15.32
N VAL A 238 21.63 -25.82 15.91
CA VAL A 238 20.42 -25.27 16.55
C VAL A 238 20.80 -24.25 17.63
N SER A 239 21.82 -24.55 18.44
CA SER A 239 22.31 -23.64 19.49
C SER A 239 22.90 -22.35 18.95
N GLU A 240 23.60 -22.39 17.81
CA GLU A 240 24.11 -21.18 17.16
C GLU A 240 22.95 -20.30 16.71
N ILE A 241 21.94 -20.87 16.04
CA ILE A 241 20.74 -20.14 15.58
C ILE A 241 19.99 -19.51 16.74
N GLU A 242 19.86 -20.22 17.86
CA GLU A 242 19.16 -19.69 19.05
C GLU A 242 19.92 -18.53 19.72
N SER A 243 21.25 -18.56 19.64
CA SER A 243 22.14 -17.55 20.22
C SER A 243 22.35 -16.30 19.35
N MET A 244 22.02 -16.38 18.05
CA MET A 244 22.17 -15.24 17.13
C MET A 244 21.31 -14.06 17.56
N ASP A 245 21.86 -12.84 17.40
CA ASP A 245 21.06 -11.63 17.42
C ASP A 245 20.15 -11.55 16.18
N ARG A 246 19.22 -10.59 16.17
CA ARG A 246 18.21 -10.48 15.12
C ARG A 246 18.82 -10.26 13.72
N ALA A 247 19.88 -9.46 13.62
CA ALA A 247 20.52 -9.15 12.35
C ALA A 247 21.30 -10.35 11.80
N ALA A 248 22.07 -11.02 12.66
CA ALA A 248 22.79 -12.25 12.32
C ALA A 248 21.82 -13.38 11.93
N LEU A 249 20.68 -13.48 12.60
CA LEU A 249 19.64 -14.47 12.32
C LEU A 249 18.98 -14.24 10.95
N GLN A 250 18.63 -13.00 10.62
CA GLN A 250 18.05 -12.64 9.32
C GLN A 250 19.03 -12.86 8.17
N SER A 251 20.31 -12.48 8.36
CA SER A 251 21.36 -12.72 7.37
C SER A 251 21.62 -14.22 7.14
N SER A 252 21.62 -15.01 8.23
CA SER A 252 21.75 -16.48 8.15
C SER A 252 20.54 -17.13 7.48
N LEU A 253 19.33 -16.62 7.73
CA LEU A 253 18.11 -17.08 7.07
C LEU A 253 18.20 -16.95 5.54
N LEU A 254 18.65 -15.80 5.04
CA LEU A 254 18.82 -15.56 3.61
C LEU A 254 19.84 -16.52 2.99
N ARG A 255 20.93 -16.82 3.69
CA ARG A 255 21.92 -17.81 3.26
C ARG A 255 21.36 -19.23 3.23
N ILE A 256 20.58 -19.62 4.25
CA ILE A 256 19.91 -20.92 4.29
C ILE A 256 18.90 -21.04 3.16
N MET A 257 18.09 -20.01 2.91
CA MET A 257 17.14 -19.97 1.80
C MET A 257 17.85 -20.11 0.44
N ARG A 258 18.96 -19.38 0.24
CA ARG A 258 19.81 -19.49 -0.96
C ARG A 258 20.39 -20.89 -1.16
N ALA A 259 20.80 -21.57 -0.08
CA ALA A 259 21.33 -22.92 -0.22
C ALA A 259 20.24 -23.93 -0.58
N ARG A 260 19.01 -23.74 -0.09
CA ARG A 260 17.87 -24.63 -0.38
C ARG A 260 17.41 -24.62 -1.83
N THR A 261 17.68 -23.54 -2.57
CA THR A 261 17.33 -23.40 -3.99
C THR A 261 18.37 -24.01 -4.95
N LEU A 262 19.43 -24.64 -4.43
CA LEU A 262 20.40 -25.36 -5.26
C LEU A 262 19.83 -26.71 -5.74
N ASP A 263 19.87 -26.92 -7.05
CA ASP A 263 19.34 -28.12 -7.71
C ASP A 263 20.10 -29.40 -7.31
N ASP A 264 21.44 -29.32 -7.21
CA ASP A 264 22.36 -30.45 -6.99
C ASP A 264 22.75 -30.68 -5.50
N LEU A 265 21.78 -30.66 -4.59
CA LEU A 265 22.03 -30.97 -3.17
C LEU A 265 21.81 -32.44 -2.82
N GLU A 266 22.77 -33.03 -2.09
CA GLU A 266 22.56 -34.32 -1.44
C GLU A 266 21.34 -34.27 -0.49
N PRO A 267 20.49 -35.31 -0.44
CA PRO A 267 19.27 -35.32 0.38
C PRO A 267 19.48 -35.01 1.86
N LYS A 268 20.61 -35.43 2.43
CA LYS A 268 20.98 -35.16 3.83
C LYS A 268 21.29 -33.68 4.07
N ILE A 269 21.91 -33.01 3.11
CA ILE A 269 22.23 -31.58 3.19
C ILE A 269 20.93 -30.78 3.07
N ARG A 270 20.04 -31.15 2.15
CA ARG A 270 18.72 -30.52 2.00
C ARG A 270 17.89 -30.62 3.28
N SER A 271 17.80 -31.82 3.88
CA SER A 271 17.11 -32.01 5.16
C SER A 271 17.74 -31.21 6.31
N SER A 272 19.07 -31.09 6.35
CA SER A 272 19.75 -30.25 7.33
C SER A 272 19.42 -28.76 7.16
N LEU A 273 19.35 -28.27 5.91
CA LEU A 273 18.99 -26.87 5.62
C LEU A 273 17.52 -26.57 5.96
N ASP A 274 16.61 -27.52 5.75
CA ASP A 274 15.21 -27.39 6.15
C ASP A 274 15.08 -27.23 7.67
N ILE A 275 15.80 -28.05 8.45
CA ILE A 275 15.83 -27.96 9.92
C ILE A 275 16.42 -26.62 10.38
N GLN A 276 17.50 -26.14 9.75
CA GLN A 276 18.09 -24.83 10.05
C GLN A 276 17.10 -23.69 9.75
N TYR A 277 16.38 -23.77 8.63
CA TYR A 277 15.37 -22.79 8.24
C TYR A 277 14.21 -22.71 9.25
N ASP A 278 13.64 -23.86 9.61
CA ASP A 278 12.52 -23.93 10.55
C ASP A 278 12.92 -23.40 11.93
N THR A 279 14.12 -23.75 12.38
CA THR A 279 14.69 -23.28 13.65
C THR A 279 14.87 -21.76 13.64
N ALA A 280 15.44 -21.21 12.57
CA ALA A 280 15.68 -19.77 12.42
C ALA A 280 14.37 -18.98 12.34
N MET A 281 13.37 -19.48 11.60
CA MET A 281 12.04 -18.89 11.53
C MET A 281 11.31 -18.91 12.87
N SER A 282 11.40 -20.01 13.62
CA SER A 282 10.85 -20.13 14.96
C SER A 282 11.47 -19.12 15.93
N ARG A 283 12.81 -18.99 15.91
CA ARG A 283 13.55 -18.01 16.71
C ARG A 283 13.16 -16.58 16.37
N LEU A 284 13.09 -16.22 15.08
CA LEU A 284 12.71 -14.88 14.63
C LEU A 284 11.28 -14.50 15.10
N ARG A 285 10.35 -15.45 15.02
CA ARG A 285 8.98 -15.28 15.54
C ARG A 285 8.96 -15.10 17.06
N SER A 286 9.83 -15.80 17.79
CA SER A 286 9.95 -15.66 19.25
C SER A 286 10.47 -14.28 19.68
N MET A 287 11.43 -13.71 18.93
CA MET A 287 11.96 -12.37 19.17
C MET A 287 10.89 -11.29 18.97
N ARG A 288 10.07 -11.41 17.90
CA ARG A 288 8.94 -10.50 17.64
C ARG A 288 7.92 -10.48 18.78
N ARG A 289 7.71 -11.60 19.49
CA ARG A 289 6.86 -11.66 20.70
C ARG A 289 7.54 -11.04 21.93
N GLY A 290 8.87 -11.14 22.03
CA GLY A 290 9.67 -10.50 23.07
C GLY A 290 9.65 -8.97 22.97
N ASP A 291 9.79 -8.44 21.75
CA ASP A 291 9.75 -7.00 21.47
C ASP A 291 8.40 -6.36 21.82
N ILE A 292 7.28 -7.08 21.60
CA ILE A 292 5.95 -6.63 22.02
C ILE A 292 5.82 -6.56 23.55
N ARG A 293 6.48 -7.47 24.29
CA ARG A 293 6.52 -7.43 25.76
C ARG A 293 7.47 -6.35 26.29
N ALA A 294 8.58 -6.09 25.61
CA ALA A 294 9.51 -5.03 25.96
C ALA A 294 8.95 -3.62 25.67
N ALA A 295 8.22 -3.46 24.56
CA ALA A 295 7.50 -2.22 24.21
C ALA A 295 6.36 -1.91 25.20
N ALA A 296 5.77 -2.92 25.84
CA ALA A 296 4.80 -2.74 26.91
C ALA A 296 5.42 -2.19 28.23
N GLY A 297 6.75 -2.10 28.32
CA GLY A 297 7.48 -1.54 29.46
C GLY A 297 7.65 -0.01 29.44
N LEU A 298 7.26 0.66 28.35
CA LEU A 298 7.23 2.13 28.30
C LEU A 298 5.93 2.63 28.92
N ILE A 299 6.03 3.01 30.21
CA ILE A 299 5.10 3.79 31.04
C ILE A 299 3.70 3.95 30.40
N GLN A 300 2.86 2.94 30.61
CA GLN A 300 1.42 3.12 30.50
C GLN A 300 1.02 4.20 31.53
N PRO A 301 0.39 5.32 31.12
CA PRO A 301 -0.25 6.18 32.12
C PRO A 301 -1.23 5.29 32.91
N PRO A 302 -1.32 5.45 34.25
CA PRO A 302 -2.18 4.61 35.06
C PRO A 302 -3.58 4.61 34.45
N ALA A 303 -4.13 3.41 34.24
CA ALA A 303 -5.45 3.25 33.66
C ALA A 303 -6.42 4.19 34.41
N PRO A 304 -7.20 5.03 33.70
CA PRO A 304 -8.28 5.73 34.37
C PRO A 304 -9.13 4.68 35.07
N GLY A 305 -9.47 4.92 36.34
CA GLY A 305 -10.25 3.98 37.16
C GLY A 305 -11.52 3.53 36.42
N MET A 306 -12.03 2.35 36.77
CA MET A 306 -13.18 1.75 36.08
C MET A 306 -14.25 2.80 35.77
N PRO A 307 -14.61 3.03 34.50
CA PRO A 307 -15.63 4.00 34.16
C PRO A 307 -16.95 3.61 34.83
N GLU A 308 -17.43 4.47 35.72
CA GLU A 308 -18.73 4.37 36.36
C GLU A 308 -19.65 5.37 35.70
N TYR A 309 -20.39 4.93 34.69
CA TYR A 309 -21.55 5.67 34.21
C TYR A 309 -22.80 5.01 34.77
N SER A 310 -23.63 5.76 35.47
CA SER A 310 -24.99 5.30 35.77
C SER A 310 -25.83 5.37 34.49
N LYS A 311 -26.96 4.65 34.46
CA LYS A 311 -27.88 4.69 33.31
C LYS A 311 -28.39 6.12 33.03
N ALA A 312 -28.59 6.91 34.07
CA ALA A 312 -29.00 8.31 33.95
C ALA A 312 -27.89 9.21 33.38
N ASP A 313 -26.62 8.94 33.75
CA ASP A 313 -25.48 9.67 33.20
C ASP A 313 -25.33 9.39 31.72
N LEU A 314 -25.50 8.12 31.31
CA LEU A 314 -25.46 7.72 29.90
C LEU A 314 -26.51 8.47 29.10
N GLU A 315 -27.78 8.43 29.52
CA GLU A 315 -28.91 9.08 28.83
C GLU A 315 -28.72 10.60 28.66
N ALA A 316 -27.94 11.26 29.53
CA ALA A 316 -27.64 12.68 29.49
C ALA A 316 -26.35 13.06 28.72
N LEU A 317 -25.60 12.10 28.15
CA LEU A 317 -24.35 12.39 27.44
C LEU A 317 -24.59 13.11 26.10
N GLU A 318 -23.88 14.23 25.91
CA GLU A 318 -23.80 14.88 24.61
C GLU A 318 -23.05 14.01 23.58
N PRO A 319 -23.29 14.15 22.26
CA PRO A 319 -22.72 13.25 21.24
C PRO A 319 -21.19 13.14 21.25
N ALA A 320 -20.49 14.22 21.61
CA ALA A 320 -19.03 14.22 21.75
C ALA A 320 -18.58 13.49 23.02
N GLN A 321 -19.33 13.62 24.12
CA GLN A 321 -19.06 12.96 25.40
C GLN A 321 -19.35 11.46 25.31
N ALA A 322 -20.41 11.05 24.62
CA ALA A 322 -20.74 9.65 24.36
C ALA A 322 -19.65 8.94 23.54
N ARG A 323 -19.06 9.61 22.54
CA ARG A 323 -17.92 9.07 21.77
C ARG A 323 -16.66 8.92 22.62
N ARG A 324 -16.40 9.89 23.51
CA ARG A 324 -15.26 9.84 24.43
C ARG A 324 -15.42 8.70 25.44
N ALA A 325 -16.60 8.57 26.04
CA ALA A 325 -16.93 7.46 26.95
C ALA A 325 -16.75 6.10 26.27
N LEU A 326 -17.17 5.96 25.01
CA LEU A 326 -16.98 4.73 24.23
C LEU A 326 -15.51 4.36 24.04
N MET A 327 -14.64 5.35 23.79
CA MET A 327 -13.20 5.14 23.66
C MET A 327 -12.53 4.80 25.00
N GLU A 328 -12.96 5.43 26.09
CA GLU A 328 -12.49 5.14 27.44
C GLU A 328 -12.85 3.70 27.86
N ILE A 329 -14.09 3.26 27.60
CA ILE A 329 -14.54 1.88 27.86
C ILE A 329 -13.80 0.87 26.96
N ALA A 330 -13.60 1.19 25.67
CA ALA A 330 -12.86 0.33 24.74
C ALA A 330 -11.40 0.14 25.17
N THR A 331 -10.81 1.18 25.76
CA THR A 331 -9.44 1.14 26.30
C THR A 331 -9.38 0.33 27.58
N ALA A 332 -10.32 0.54 28.51
CA ALA A 332 -10.41 -0.22 29.77
C ALA A 332 -10.56 -1.73 29.54
N ARG A 333 -11.33 -2.14 28.52
CA ARG A 333 -11.51 -3.57 28.13
C ARG A 333 -10.21 -4.28 27.73
N ARG A 334 -9.13 -3.55 27.45
CA ARG A 334 -7.83 -4.13 27.06
C ARG A 334 -6.95 -4.47 28.27
N ASP A 335 -7.37 -4.15 29.49
CA ASP A 335 -6.61 -4.48 30.69
C ASP A 335 -6.64 -6.00 30.97
N PRO A 336 -5.48 -6.69 30.97
CA PRO A 336 -5.40 -8.12 31.23
C PRO A 336 -5.73 -8.50 32.68
N LYS A 337 -5.77 -7.55 33.62
CA LYS A 337 -6.03 -7.78 35.04
C LYS A 337 -7.52 -7.83 35.41
N LEU A 338 -8.43 -7.59 34.45
CA LEU A 338 -9.86 -7.59 34.71
C LEU A 338 -10.40 -8.97 35.11
N THR A 339 -11.18 -8.99 36.19
CA THR A 339 -11.97 -10.16 36.60
C THR A 339 -13.06 -10.47 35.57
N PRO A 340 -13.58 -11.72 35.54
CA PRO A 340 -14.69 -12.08 34.64
C PRO A 340 -15.93 -11.19 34.82
N TYR A 341 -16.23 -10.77 36.05
CA TYR A 341 -17.34 -9.87 36.37
C TYR A 341 -17.13 -8.47 35.77
N GLU A 342 -15.93 -7.90 35.91
CA GLU A 342 -15.61 -6.58 35.36
C GLU A 342 -15.60 -6.57 33.83
N ARG A 343 -15.14 -7.66 33.20
CA ARG A 343 -15.21 -7.81 31.74
C ARG A 343 -16.65 -7.82 31.23
N GLU A 344 -17.53 -8.55 31.90
CA GLU A 344 -18.94 -8.59 31.50
C GLU A 344 -19.63 -7.24 31.74
N ARG A 345 -19.32 -6.57 32.85
CA ARG A 345 -19.80 -5.21 33.13
C ARG A 345 -19.38 -4.21 32.04
N LEU A 346 -18.10 -4.20 31.64
CA LEU A 346 -17.59 -3.34 30.57
C LEU A 346 -18.17 -3.71 29.20
N ARG A 347 -18.51 -4.99 28.97
CA ARG A 347 -19.16 -5.45 27.74
C ARG A 347 -20.59 -4.92 27.62
N ILE A 348 -21.33 -4.94 28.72
CA ILE A 348 -22.69 -4.38 28.81
C ILE A 348 -22.63 -2.86 28.61
N LEU A 349 -21.76 -2.18 29.37
CA LEU A 349 -21.60 -0.73 29.31
C LEU A 349 -21.19 -0.24 27.92
N PHE A 350 -20.29 -0.96 27.24
CA PHE A 350 -19.89 -0.64 25.87
C PHE A 350 -21.07 -0.73 24.90
N ARG A 351 -21.94 -1.74 25.07
CA ARG A 351 -23.13 -1.92 24.23
C ARG A 351 -24.12 -0.78 24.42
N ASP A 352 -24.40 -0.43 25.67
CA ASP A 352 -25.37 0.62 25.99
C ASP A 352 -24.94 1.99 25.42
N VAL A 353 -23.66 2.35 25.58
CA VAL A 353 -23.09 3.59 25.00
C VAL A 353 -23.09 3.54 23.47
N TYR A 354 -22.76 2.38 22.88
CA TYR A 354 -22.77 2.21 21.43
C TYR A 354 -24.17 2.39 20.85
N ASP A 355 -25.17 1.75 21.43
CA ASP A 355 -26.56 1.83 20.98
C ASP A 355 -27.10 3.27 21.10
N GLN A 356 -26.73 3.98 22.16
CA GLN A 356 -27.09 5.39 22.33
C GLN A 356 -26.43 6.30 21.28
N VAL A 357 -25.14 6.09 20.97
CA VAL A 357 -24.46 6.82 19.89
C VAL A 357 -25.12 6.55 18.54
N GLN A 358 -25.63 5.34 18.30
CA GLN A 358 -26.37 5.01 17.08
C GLN A 358 -27.76 5.67 17.06
N MET A 359 -28.48 5.72 18.18
CA MET A 359 -29.77 6.42 18.29
C MET A 359 -29.62 7.91 17.98
N MET A 360 -28.60 8.58 18.54
CA MET A 360 -28.31 10.00 18.29
C MET A 360 -27.97 10.30 16.82
N ARG A 361 -27.45 9.31 16.07
CA ARG A 361 -27.20 9.47 14.63
C ARG A 361 -28.51 9.45 13.82
N ARG A 362 -29.52 8.72 14.27
CA ARG A 362 -30.83 8.59 13.60
C ARG A 362 -31.77 9.78 13.87
N THR A 363 -31.52 10.56 14.92
CA THR A 363 -32.32 11.74 15.29
C THR A 363 -31.72 13.07 14.79
N ARG A 364 -30.85 13.05 13.76
CA ARG A 364 -30.41 14.30 13.12
C ARG A 364 -31.59 14.97 12.41
N PRO A 365 -31.76 16.31 12.53
CA PRO A 365 -32.86 17.04 11.87
C PRO A 365 -32.90 16.88 10.34
N SER A 366 -31.81 16.43 9.71
CA SER A 366 -31.74 16.17 8.27
C SER A 366 -32.67 15.04 7.81
N ASP A 367 -33.05 14.13 8.70
CA ASP A 367 -33.82 12.93 8.34
C ASP A 367 -35.33 13.10 8.60
N LEU A 368 -35.75 14.22 9.22
CA LEU A 368 -37.15 14.58 9.43
C LEU A 368 -37.70 15.51 8.33
N ALA A 369 -36.86 16.01 7.42
CA ALA A 369 -37.27 16.89 6.32
C ALA A 369 -37.85 16.13 5.09
N GLY A 370 -38.03 14.80 5.18
CA GLY A 370 -38.54 13.96 4.11
C GLY A 370 -39.92 13.33 4.36
N GLN A 371 -40.61 13.72 5.43
CA GLN A 371 -41.97 13.25 5.74
C GLN A 371 -42.86 14.38 6.24
N GLU A 372 -43.14 15.37 5.38
CA GLU A 372 -44.42 16.10 5.36
C GLU A 372 -44.78 16.46 3.91
#